data_AF-A0A507BS93-F1
#
_entry.id   AF-A0A507BS93-F1
#
_cell.length_a   1.000
_cell.length_b   1.000
_cell.length_c   1.000
_cell.angle_alpha   90.00
_cell.angle_beta   90.00
_cell.angle_gamma   90.00
#
_symmetry.space_group_name_H-M   'P 1'
#
loop_
_entity.id
_entity.type
_entity.pdbx_description
1 polymer ?
#
loop_
_entity_poly.entity_id
_entity_poly.type
_entity_poly.pdbx_seq_one_letter_code
_entity_poly.pdbx_strand_id
1 'polypeptide(L)'
;MEVEEEGEAAAADQVQPDAPVDAPPVNKNKRYRKEKPWDTDDIDKWAIQPWKPEDNTAPFLDESSFATLFPKYRESYLREIWGQVTQVLEAVGIACVLDLIEGSMTVKTTRKTRDPYIIFKARDLIKALARSVPIQQAVRSLEDGIATDIIKIGNIVRNKERFVKRRQRLIGPNGNTLKAIELLTNCYVLVQGNTVTALGPHKGLKEVRRVAMDCMKNIHPIYHIKEMMIKRELAKDEKLKNESWDRFLPHFKKKNIKSKPKEIKEKKKYTPFPPEQTPRKLAQIDLQIGSGEMAAQAAQMTKKKKRRSTEGGDDGGAEKQNKKVNVDTSAGDNDVVMDDAKPVTEGKKKKKKRSADADNE
;
A
#
# COMPACT_ATOMS: atom_id res chain seq x y z
N MET A 1 94.24 22.14 18.85
CA MET A 1 93.74 23.49 18.56
C MET A 1 92.96 23.33 17.26
N GLU A 2 91.85 22.63 17.29
CA GLU A 2 90.52 23.11 17.73
C GLU A 2 90.06 24.36 16.99
N VAL A 3 88.79 24.28 16.57
CA VAL A 3 87.89 25.27 15.93
C VAL A 3 88.06 25.30 14.40
N GLU A 4 87.32 24.55 13.56
CA GLU A 4 85.89 24.17 13.53
C GLU A 4 84.90 25.36 13.60
N GLU A 5 84.38 25.77 12.44
CA GLU A 5 82.94 25.88 12.05
C GLU A 5 82.90 26.69 10.73
N GLU A 6 82.85 26.07 9.54
CA GLU A 6 81.65 25.48 8.89
C GLU A 6 80.43 26.41 9.02
N GLY A 7 79.83 26.99 7.99
CA GLY A 7 79.66 26.53 6.61
C GLY A 7 78.15 26.53 6.34
N GLU A 8 77.58 27.66 5.89
CA GLU A 8 76.21 27.67 5.37
C GLU A 8 76.24 27.88 3.86
N ALA A 9 75.76 26.84 3.18
CA ALA A 9 75.98 26.56 1.78
C ALA A 9 75.20 27.48 0.84
N ALA A 10 75.85 27.76 -0.29
CA ALA A 10 75.29 28.39 -1.47
C ALA A 10 74.00 27.73 -1.95
N ALA A 11 72.91 28.50 -2.00
CA ALA A 11 71.78 28.19 -2.86
C ALA A 11 72.08 28.77 -4.24
N ALA A 12 72.58 27.92 -5.12
CA ALA A 12 72.82 28.23 -6.53
C ALA A 12 71.51 28.66 -7.21
N ASP A 13 71.58 29.82 -7.82
CA ASP A 13 70.61 30.38 -8.76
C ASP A 13 70.43 29.41 -9.94
N GLN A 14 69.31 28.68 -9.95
CA GLN A 14 68.87 27.94 -11.13
C GLN A 14 67.82 28.77 -11.86
N VAL A 15 68.31 29.50 -12.85
CA VAL A 15 67.55 30.17 -13.90
C VAL A 15 66.59 29.16 -14.54
N GLN A 16 65.29 29.33 -14.28
CA GLN A 16 64.24 28.67 -15.04
C GLN A 16 64.12 29.34 -16.42
N PRO A 17 64.09 28.58 -17.54
CA PRO A 17 63.82 29.18 -18.83
C PRO A 17 62.35 29.64 -18.89
N ASP A 18 62.17 30.85 -19.44
CA ASP A 18 60.91 31.57 -19.57
C ASP A 18 59.73 30.71 -20.01
N ALA A 19 58.69 30.67 -19.18
CA ALA A 19 57.37 30.16 -19.56
C ALA A 19 56.59 31.27 -20.30
N PRO A 20 55.85 30.96 -21.39
CA PRO A 20 55.08 31.96 -22.11
C PRO A 20 53.96 32.53 -21.24
N VAL A 21 53.81 33.85 -21.29
CA VAL A 21 53.09 34.71 -20.33
C VAL A 21 51.56 34.74 -20.51
N ASP A 22 50.93 33.70 -21.09
CA ASP A 22 49.51 33.77 -21.46
C ASP A 22 48.74 32.45 -21.25
N ALA A 23 48.77 31.93 -20.03
CA ALA A 23 47.95 30.79 -19.63
C ALA A 23 46.88 31.20 -18.60
N PRO A 24 45.58 30.88 -18.82
CA PRO A 24 44.50 31.23 -17.90
C PRO A 24 44.72 30.60 -16.52
N PRO A 25 44.21 31.21 -15.42
CA PRO A 25 44.49 30.78 -14.06
C PRO A 25 43.96 29.36 -13.80
N VAL A 26 44.86 28.37 -13.83
CA VAL A 26 44.51 26.97 -13.60
C VAL A 26 44.26 26.75 -12.10
N ASN A 27 43.02 26.40 -11.78
CA ASN A 27 42.57 26.07 -10.43
C ASN A 27 43.53 25.04 -9.76
N LYS A 28 44.03 25.33 -8.54
CA LYS A 28 45.10 24.55 -7.85
C LYS A 28 44.80 23.05 -7.76
N ASN A 29 43.52 22.66 -7.75
CA ASN A 29 43.06 21.26 -7.75
C ASN A 29 43.21 20.52 -9.10
N LYS A 30 43.76 21.16 -10.14
CA LYS A 30 43.99 20.56 -11.47
C LYS A 30 45.47 20.45 -11.86
N ARG A 31 46.42 20.84 -10.98
CA ARG A 31 47.87 20.83 -11.27
C ARG A 31 48.45 19.47 -11.70
N TYR A 32 47.81 18.36 -11.30
CA TYR A 32 48.24 17.00 -11.67
C TYR A 32 47.36 16.33 -12.73
N ARG A 33 46.35 17.02 -13.29
CA ARG A 33 45.56 16.48 -14.40
C ARG A 33 46.35 16.66 -15.69
N LYS A 34 46.99 15.59 -16.15
CA LYS A 34 47.53 15.51 -17.51
C LYS A 34 46.39 15.72 -18.52
N GLU A 35 46.64 16.46 -19.58
CA GLU A 35 45.69 16.59 -20.68
C GLU A 35 45.44 15.21 -21.29
N LYS A 36 44.16 14.92 -21.55
CA LYS A 36 43.71 13.67 -22.15
C LYS A 36 43.32 14.00 -23.59
N PRO A 37 44.25 13.94 -24.56
CA PRO A 37 43.94 14.28 -25.96
C PRO A 37 42.89 13.37 -26.60
N TRP A 38 42.58 12.23 -25.97
CA TRP A 38 41.51 11.32 -26.37
C TRP A 38 40.16 11.63 -25.70
N ASP A 39 40.08 12.64 -24.84
CA ASP A 39 38.89 13.01 -24.05
C ASP A 39 38.36 14.37 -24.52
N THR A 40 38.06 14.48 -25.80
CA THR A 40 37.45 15.66 -26.42
C THR A 40 35.98 15.80 -26.03
N ASP A 41 35.48 17.03 -25.95
CA ASP A 41 34.08 17.32 -25.58
C ASP A 41 33.07 16.79 -26.62
N ASP A 42 33.53 16.40 -27.81
CA ASP A 42 32.73 15.81 -28.89
C ASP A 42 32.36 14.34 -28.65
N ILE A 43 33.06 13.64 -27.74
CA ILE A 43 32.85 12.21 -27.48
C ILE A 43 31.72 12.03 -26.46
N ASP A 44 30.58 11.51 -26.90
CA ASP A 44 29.49 11.13 -25.99
C ASP A 44 29.87 9.90 -25.16
N LYS A 45 30.39 10.14 -23.97
CA LYS A 45 30.83 9.12 -23.00
C LYS A 45 29.68 8.25 -22.47
N TRP A 46 28.42 8.61 -22.77
CA TRP A 46 27.23 7.91 -22.30
C TRP A 46 26.51 7.13 -23.40
N ALA A 47 27.03 7.15 -24.64
CA ALA A 47 26.48 6.37 -25.74
C ALA A 47 26.65 4.87 -25.47
N ILE A 48 25.53 4.15 -25.49
CA ILE A 48 25.51 2.68 -25.30
C ILE A 48 25.82 2.05 -26.65
N GLN A 49 27.04 1.51 -26.80
CA GLN A 49 27.40 0.74 -28.00
C GLN A 49 26.87 -0.69 -27.88
N PRO A 50 26.19 -1.22 -28.91
CA PRO A 50 25.71 -2.59 -28.89
C PRO A 50 26.88 -3.56 -28.91
N TRP A 51 26.82 -4.59 -28.08
CA TRP A 51 27.87 -5.60 -28.00
C TRP A 51 27.90 -6.45 -29.27
N LYS A 52 29.06 -6.53 -29.93
CA LYS A 52 29.23 -7.41 -31.09
C LYS A 52 29.81 -8.74 -30.64
N PRO A 53 29.41 -9.86 -31.29
CA PRO A 53 30.02 -11.16 -31.07
C PRO A 53 31.54 -11.21 -31.32
N GLU A 54 32.10 -10.21 -31.99
CA GLU A 54 33.52 -10.08 -32.32
C GLU A 54 34.35 -9.46 -31.18
N ASP A 55 33.71 -8.74 -30.26
CA ASP A 55 34.37 -8.00 -29.18
C ASP A 55 34.99 -8.94 -28.12
N ASN A 56 34.51 -10.19 -28.05
CA ASN A 56 35.09 -11.25 -27.23
C ASN A 56 35.16 -12.57 -28.00
N THR A 57 36.38 -12.92 -28.41
CA THR A 57 36.69 -14.12 -29.18
C THR A 57 36.93 -15.34 -28.30
N ALA A 58 37.28 -15.15 -27.02
CA ALA A 58 37.58 -16.24 -26.11
C ALA A 58 36.32 -16.73 -25.36
N PRO A 59 36.13 -18.05 -25.19
CA PRO A 59 35.06 -18.59 -24.37
C PRO A 59 35.33 -18.29 -22.88
N PHE A 60 34.27 -18.14 -22.09
CA PHE A 60 34.42 -18.02 -20.64
C PHE A 60 35.03 -19.29 -20.04
N LEU A 61 35.94 -19.10 -19.09
CA LEU A 61 36.60 -20.19 -18.36
C LEU A 61 35.65 -20.81 -17.32
N ASP A 62 34.98 -19.93 -16.56
CA ASP A 62 34.10 -20.27 -15.45
C ASP A 62 32.61 -20.23 -15.84
N GLU A 63 31.80 -20.98 -15.10
CA GLU A 63 30.35 -21.03 -15.26
C GLU A 63 29.65 -20.13 -14.23
N SER A 64 28.80 -19.23 -14.71
CA SER A 64 27.87 -18.46 -13.89
C SER A 64 26.46 -19.07 -13.99
N SER A 65 25.83 -19.28 -12.84
CA SER A 65 24.50 -19.88 -12.73
C SER A 65 23.61 -19.03 -11.81
N PHE A 66 22.37 -18.77 -12.24
CA PHE A 66 21.34 -18.15 -11.41
C PHE A 66 20.07 -18.97 -11.42
N ALA A 67 19.50 -19.19 -10.23
CA ALA A 67 18.22 -19.84 -10.07
C ALA A 67 17.17 -18.88 -9.49
N THR A 68 15.91 -19.03 -9.89
CA THR A 68 14.77 -18.32 -9.31
C THR A 68 13.61 -19.27 -9.11
N LEU A 69 13.05 -19.26 -7.91
CA LEU A 69 11.86 -20.04 -7.55
C LEU A 69 10.60 -19.38 -8.12
N PHE A 70 9.64 -20.20 -8.59
CA PHE A 70 8.35 -19.73 -9.04
C PHE A 70 7.19 -20.37 -8.25
N PRO A 71 6.04 -19.67 -8.11
CA PRO A 71 4.88 -20.23 -7.42
C PRO A 71 4.23 -21.39 -8.19
N LYS A 72 3.67 -22.37 -7.48
CA LYS A 72 3.04 -23.57 -8.08
C LYS A 72 1.98 -23.26 -9.15
N TYR A 73 1.16 -22.23 -8.97
CA TYR A 73 0.15 -21.83 -9.95
C TYR A 73 0.72 -21.39 -11.30
N ARG A 74 2.02 -21.07 -11.36
CA ARG A 74 2.69 -20.58 -12.57
C ARG A 74 3.21 -21.71 -13.45
N GLU A 75 3.25 -22.93 -12.94
CA GLU A 75 3.87 -24.09 -13.57
C GLU A 75 3.27 -24.45 -14.93
N SER A 76 1.93 -24.53 -15.04
CA SER A 76 1.24 -24.92 -16.29
C SER A 76 1.70 -24.06 -17.46
N TYR A 77 1.67 -22.75 -17.28
CA TYR A 77 2.10 -21.81 -18.31
C TYR A 77 3.60 -21.93 -18.60
N LEU A 78 4.45 -22.02 -17.57
CA LEU A 78 5.89 -22.13 -17.79
C LEU A 78 6.25 -23.37 -18.60
N ARG A 79 5.56 -24.48 -18.36
CA ARG A 79 5.70 -25.72 -19.13
C ARG A 79 5.33 -25.53 -20.61
N GLU A 80 4.22 -24.83 -20.89
CA GLU A 80 3.76 -24.54 -22.26
C GLU A 80 4.73 -23.64 -23.02
N ILE A 81 5.25 -22.59 -22.37
CA ILE A 81 6.11 -21.60 -23.04
C ILE A 81 7.60 -21.95 -23.02
N TRP A 82 8.01 -23.00 -22.31
CA TRP A 82 9.44 -23.27 -22.07
C TRP A 82 10.23 -23.45 -23.36
N GLY A 83 9.64 -24.09 -24.37
CA GLY A 83 10.27 -24.26 -25.69
C GLY A 83 10.60 -22.93 -26.39
N GLN A 84 9.78 -21.89 -26.17
CA GLN A 84 10.09 -20.55 -26.69
C GLN A 84 11.20 -19.88 -25.88
N VAL A 85 11.21 -20.07 -24.55
CA VAL A 85 12.26 -19.52 -23.66
C VAL A 85 13.63 -20.12 -24.01
N THR A 86 13.68 -21.44 -24.25
CA THR A 86 14.92 -22.12 -24.65
C THR A 86 15.45 -21.58 -25.97
N GLN A 87 14.59 -21.41 -26.99
CA GLN A 87 14.99 -20.85 -28.29
C GLN A 87 15.57 -19.44 -28.15
N VAL A 88 14.92 -18.57 -27.38
CA VAL A 88 15.38 -17.19 -27.17
C VAL A 88 16.71 -17.14 -26.42
N LEU A 89 16.89 -17.93 -25.36
CA LEU A 89 18.13 -17.93 -24.58
C LEU A 89 19.29 -18.63 -25.30
N GLU A 90 19.01 -19.69 -26.06
CA GLU A 90 20.00 -20.39 -26.88
C GLU A 90 20.56 -19.49 -27.99
N ALA A 91 19.73 -18.61 -28.58
CA ALA A 91 20.17 -17.62 -29.56
C ALA A 91 21.26 -16.68 -29.01
N VAL A 92 21.27 -16.44 -27.69
CA VAL A 92 22.30 -15.63 -27.00
C VAL A 92 23.36 -16.48 -26.29
N GLY A 93 23.32 -17.80 -26.48
CA GLY A 93 24.30 -18.75 -25.95
C GLY A 93 24.14 -19.05 -24.45
N ILE A 94 22.95 -18.91 -23.87
CA ILE A 94 22.66 -19.22 -22.47
C ILE A 94 21.84 -20.51 -22.39
N ALA A 95 22.24 -21.43 -21.51
CA ALA A 95 21.46 -22.61 -21.20
C ALA A 95 20.41 -22.29 -20.13
N CYS A 96 19.23 -22.89 -20.24
CA CYS A 96 18.18 -22.78 -19.23
C CYS A 96 17.56 -24.13 -18.90
N VAL A 97 17.22 -24.32 -17.62
CA VAL A 97 16.60 -25.53 -17.09
C VAL A 97 15.36 -25.15 -16.28
N LEU A 98 14.27 -25.89 -16.49
CA LEU A 98 13.03 -25.78 -15.72
C LEU A 98 12.88 -27.02 -14.84
N ASP A 99 12.92 -26.82 -13.52
CA ASP A 99 12.64 -27.86 -12.55
C ASP A 99 11.22 -27.71 -12.01
N LEU A 100 10.38 -28.72 -12.27
CA LEU A 100 8.99 -28.78 -11.84
C LEU A 100 8.80 -29.39 -10.45
N ILE A 101 9.81 -30.13 -9.96
CA ILE A 101 9.80 -30.78 -8.65
C ILE A 101 10.12 -29.73 -7.59
N GLU A 102 11.24 -29.02 -7.75
CA GLU A 102 11.63 -27.91 -6.88
C GLU A 102 10.81 -26.64 -7.16
N GLY A 103 10.27 -26.50 -8.37
CA GLY A 103 9.60 -25.27 -8.80
C GLY A 103 10.60 -24.13 -9.04
N SER A 104 11.71 -24.43 -9.69
CA SER A 104 12.82 -23.51 -9.94
C SER A 104 13.14 -23.37 -11.43
N MET A 105 13.53 -22.17 -11.84
CA MET A 105 14.09 -21.89 -13.17
C MET A 105 15.55 -21.52 -13.00
N THR A 106 16.43 -22.17 -13.75
CA THR A 106 17.87 -21.92 -13.71
C THR A 106 18.38 -21.48 -15.06
N VAL A 107 19.23 -20.46 -15.09
CA VAL A 107 19.97 -20.00 -16.28
C VAL A 107 21.47 -20.12 -16.02
N LYS A 108 22.22 -20.60 -17.02
CA LYS A 108 23.65 -20.87 -16.92
C LYS A 108 24.39 -20.37 -18.15
N THR A 109 25.56 -19.79 -17.96
CA THR A 109 26.46 -19.45 -19.06
C THR A 109 27.03 -20.72 -19.68
N THR A 110 27.27 -20.71 -20.99
CA THR A 110 27.88 -21.82 -21.72
C THR A 110 29.19 -21.37 -22.36
N ARG A 111 29.95 -22.33 -22.92
CA ARG A 111 31.15 -22.01 -23.72
C ARG A 111 30.84 -21.15 -24.97
N LYS A 112 29.56 -21.05 -25.38
CA LYS A 112 29.11 -20.23 -26.51
C LYS A 112 28.71 -18.82 -26.11
N THR A 113 28.59 -18.52 -24.81
CA THR A 113 28.23 -17.17 -24.34
C THR A 113 29.41 -16.23 -24.62
N ARG A 114 29.16 -15.15 -25.37
CA ARG A 114 30.19 -14.15 -25.72
C ARG A 114 30.07 -12.85 -24.93
N ASP A 115 28.83 -12.40 -24.71
CA ASP A 115 28.53 -11.24 -23.87
C ASP A 115 28.63 -11.64 -22.38
N PRO A 116 29.44 -10.97 -21.55
CA PRO A 116 29.54 -11.27 -20.13
C PRO A 116 28.33 -10.78 -19.31
N TYR A 117 27.61 -9.75 -19.77
CA TYR A 117 26.52 -9.13 -19.02
C TYR A 117 25.16 -9.78 -19.30
N ILE A 118 25.02 -10.52 -20.40
CA ILE A 118 23.76 -11.17 -20.79
C ILE A 118 23.19 -12.11 -19.73
N ILE A 119 24.05 -12.74 -18.92
CA ILE A 119 23.59 -13.63 -17.84
C ILE A 119 22.74 -12.89 -16.79
N PHE A 120 23.04 -11.61 -16.54
CA PHE A 120 22.24 -10.78 -15.65
C PHE A 120 20.88 -10.43 -16.26
N LYS A 121 20.83 -10.21 -17.57
CA LYS A 121 19.56 -10.01 -18.28
C LYS A 121 18.71 -11.27 -18.31
N ALA A 122 19.32 -12.43 -18.53
CA ALA A 122 18.64 -13.73 -18.46
C ALA A 122 18.10 -14.04 -17.05
N ARG A 123 18.86 -13.68 -16.01
CA ARG A 123 18.38 -13.73 -14.61
C ARG A 123 17.15 -12.85 -14.43
N ASP A 124 17.14 -11.65 -15.00
CA ASP A 124 16.03 -10.71 -14.85
C ASP A 124 14.80 -11.15 -15.68
N LEU A 125 15.00 -11.82 -16.82
CA LEU A 125 13.98 -12.52 -17.60
C LEU A 125 13.27 -13.59 -16.76
N ILE A 126 14.01 -14.54 -16.17
CA ILE A 126 13.39 -15.62 -15.36
C ILE A 126 12.68 -15.06 -14.12
N LYS A 127 13.20 -13.99 -13.51
CA LYS A 127 12.52 -13.30 -12.42
C LYS A 127 11.21 -12.64 -12.87
N ALA A 128 11.18 -12.04 -14.07
CA ALA A 128 9.95 -11.49 -14.64
C ALA A 128 8.90 -12.59 -14.89
N LEU A 129 9.32 -13.73 -15.46
CA LEU A 129 8.45 -14.89 -15.72
C LEU A 129 7.88 -15.48 -14.43
N ALA A 130 8.69 -15.58 -13.37
CA ALA A 130 8.27 -16.00 -12.04
C ALA A 130 7.21 -15.07 -11.43
N ARG A 131 7.23 -13.79 -11.81
CA ARG A 131 6.22 -12.78 -11.43
C ARG A 131 5.09 -12.63 -12.45
N SER A 132 4.81 -13.68 -13.22
CA SER A 132 3.70 -13.78 -14.17
C SER A 132 3.70 -12.74 -15.30
N VAL A 133 4.86 -12.20 -15.66
CA VAL A 133 4.99 -11.43 -16.91
C VAL A 133 4.86 -12.41 -18.10
N PRO A 134 4.11 -12.06 -19.16
CA PRO A 134 4.04 -12.85 -20.38
C PRO A 134 5.38 -12.88 -21.12
N ILE A 135 5.69 -14.00 -21.80
CA ILE A 135 6.97 -14.17 -22.51
C ILE A 135 7.25 -13.04 -23.51
N GLN A 136 6.26 -12.66 -24.32
CA GLN A 136 6.37 -11.61 -25.35
C GLN A 136 6.94 -10.31 -24.80
N GLN A 137 6.57 -9.99 -23.56
CA GLN A 137 7.02 -8.77 -22.90
C GLN A 137 8.28 -8.98 -22.07
N ALA A 138 8.51 -10.20 -21.57
CA ALA A 138 9.70 -10.55 -20.80
C ALA A 138 10.95 -10.61 -21.68
N VAL A 139 10.86 -11.09 -22.92
CA VAL A 139 12.00 -11.20 -23.87
C VAL A 139 12.68 -9.85 -24.10
N ARG A 140 11.92 -8.75 -24.06
CA ARG A 140 12.45 -7.37 -24.14
C ARG A 140 13.49 -7.04 -23.07
N SER A 141 13.55 -7.79 -21.96
CA SER A 141 14.61 -7.62 -20.94
C SER A 141 16.01 -8.02 -21.41
N LEU A 142 16.13 -8.75 -22.53
CA LEU A 142 17.42 -9.10 -23.14
C LEU A 142 17.99 -7.95 -23.97
N GLU A 143 17.14 -7.05 -24.47
CA GLU A 143 17.54 -5.88 -25.26
C GLU A 143 18.34 -4.88 -24.40
N ASP A 144 19.25 -4.15 -25.02
CA ASP A 144 19.98 -3.07 -24.36
C ASP A 144 19.07 -1.88 -24.02
N GLY A 145 19.33 -1.24 -22.88
CA GLY A 145 18.57 -0.08 -22.40
C GLY A 145 17.23 -0.41 -21.71
N ILE A 146 16.74 -1.64 -21.82
CA ILE A 146 15.57 -2.14 -21.09
C ILE A 146 16.04 -2.89 -19.85
N ALA A 147 15.49 -2.51 -18.69
CA ALA A 147 15.72 -3.22 -17.43
C ALA A 147 14.40 -3.68 -16.83
N THR A 148 14.49 -4.67 -15.93
CA THR A 148 13.36 -5.18 -15.16
C THR A 148 13.51 -4.72 -13.72
N ASP A 149 12.42 -4.18 -13.14
CA ASP A 149 12.36 -3.81 -11.74
C ASP A 149 11.21 -4.51 -11.01
N ILE A 150 11.50 -5.08 -9.83
CA ILE A 150 10.51 -5.76 -8.98
C ILE A 150 10.36 -4.96 -7.68
N ILE A 151 9.25 -4.22 -7.59
CA ILE A 151 8.94 -3.31 -6.49
C ILE A 151 8.09 -4.02 -5.44
N LYS A 152 8.65 -4.26 -4.26
CA LYS A 152 7.94 -4.89 -3.13
C LYS A 152 6.99 -3.89 -2.46
N ILE A 153 5.68 -4.14 -2.56
CA ILE A 153 4.63 -3.29 -1.96
C ILE A 153 3.99 -3.88 -0.69
N GLY A 154 4.18 -5.19 -0.44
CA GLY A 154 3.47 -5.92 0.61
C GLY A 154 3.65 -5.41 2.05
N ASN A 155 4.86 -4.96 2.42
CA ASN A 155 5.17 -4.62 3.82
C ASN A 155 4.90 -3.15 4.18
N ILE A 156 4.35 -2.36 3.25
CA ILE A 156 4.16 -0.92 3.46
C ILE A 156 2.91 -0.63 4.29
N VAL A 157 1.89 -1.48 4.20
CA VAL A 157 0.58 -1.28 4.86
C VAL A 157 0.28 -2.47 5.76
N ARG A 158 0.12 -2.21 7.07
CA ARG A 158 -0.16 -3.27 8.08
C ARG A 158 -1.52 -3.96 7.88
N ASN A 159 -2.55 -3.21 7.48
CA ASN A 159 -3.90 -3.76 7.32
C ASN A 159 -4.12 -4.30 5.89
N LYS A 160 -4.49 -5.58 5.79
CA LYS A 160 -4.72 -6.30 4.52
C LYS A 160 -5.81 -5.65 3.65
N GLU A 161 -6.92 -5.21 4.22
CA GLU A 161 -8.00 -4.56 3.45
C GLU A 161 -7.54 -3.25 2.83
N ARG A 162 -6.80 -2.46 3.62
CA ARG A 162 -6.23 -1.19 3.15
C ARG A 162 -5.19 -1.43 2.06
N PHE A 163 -4.39 -2.49 2.18
CA PHE A 163 -3.43 -2.91 1.16
C PHE A 163 -4.16 -3.26 -0.16
N VAL A 164 -5.20 -4.09 -0.11
CA VAL A 164 -5.97 -4.48 -1.31
C VAL A 164 -6.62 -3.26 -1.96
N LYS A 165 -7.23 -2.35 -1.18
CA LYS A 165 -7.81 -1.11 -1.71
C LYS A 165 -6.77 -0.18 -2.36
N ARG A 166 -5.57 -0.04 -1.79
CA ARG A 166 -4.48 0.77 -2.38
C ARG A 166 -3.85 0.10 -3.60
N ARG A 167 -3.70 -1.22 -3.59
CA ARG A 167 -3.24 -1.97 -4.77
C ARG A 167 -4.23 -1.85 -5.91
N GLN A 168 -5.53 -1.99 -5.64
CA GLN A 168 -6.57 -1.81 -6.66
C GLN A 168 -6.59 -0.38 -7.20
N ARG A 169 -6.35 0.62 -6.34
CA ARG A 169 -6.20 2.02 -6.77
C ARG A 169 -5.04 2.22 -7.74
N LEU A 170 -3.93 1.48 -7.60
CA LEU A 170 -2.79 1.55 -8.52
C LEU A 170 -3.16 1.02 -9.92
N ILE A 171 -3.99 -0.03 -9.99
CA ILE A 171 -4.52 -0.55 -11.25
C ILE A 171 -5.53 0.45 -11.85
N GLY A 172 -6.41 0.99 -10.99
CA GLY A 172 -7.49 1.88 -11.38
C GLY A 172 -8.73 1.14 -11.90
N PRO A 173 -9.82 1.88 -12.17
CA PRO A 173 -10.99 1.31 -12.85
C PRO A 173 -10.60 0.88 -14.27
N ASN A 174 -11.00 -0.33 -14.68
CA ASN A 174 -10.70 -0.94 -15.99
C ASN A 174 -9.21 -0.97 -16.37
N GLY A 175 -8.29 -0.82 -15.41
CA GLY A 175 -6.86 -0.73 -15.70
C GLY A 175 -6.39 0.61 -16.27
N ASN A 176 -7.25 1.63 -16.33
CA ASN A 176 -6.92 2.92 -16.97
C ASN A 176 -5.73 3.63 -16.31
N THR A 177 -5.62 3.55 -14.98
CA THR A 177 -4.51 4.19 -14.25
C THR A 177 -3.19 3.51 -14.57
N LEU A 178 -3.18 2.18 -14.60
CA LEU A 178 -2.01 1.40 -14.98
C LEU A 178 -1.63 1.67 -16.44
N LYS A 179 -2.60 1.68 -17.36
CA LYS A 179 -2.31 1.94 -18.78
C LYS A 179 -1.77 3.35 -19.02
N ALA A 180 -2.27 4.35 -18.30
CA ALA A 180 -1.72 5.70 -18.36
C ALA A 180 -0.27 5.76 -17.87
N ILE A 181 0.08 5.03 -16.80
CA ILE A 181 1.45 4.94 -16.32
C ILE A 181 2.34 4.30 -17.40
N GLU A 182 1.90 3.20 -18.01
CA GLU A 182 2.66 2.52 -19.07
C GLU A 182 2.98 3.44 -20.25
N LEU A 183 2.00 4.20 -20.73
CA LEU A 183 2.14 5.12 -21.88
C LEU A 183 3.01 6.34 -21.55
N LEU A 184 3.01 6.79 -20.29
CA LEU A 184 3.81 7.94 -19.87
C LEU A 184 5.28 7.55 -19.66
N THR A 185 5.55 6.40 -19.06
CA THR A 185 6.90 5.97 -18.70
C THR A 185 7.56 5.08 -19.76
N ASN A 186 6.83 4.70 -20.81
CA ASN A 186 7.22 3.69 -21.81
C ASN A 186 7.65 2.36 -21.15
N CYS A 187 7.02 2.03 -20.02
CA CYS A 187 7.26 0.77 -19.30
C CYS A 187 6.04 -0.13 -19.44
N TYR A 188 6.26 -1.43 -19.41
CA TYR A 188 5.22 -2.39 -19.09
C TYR A 188 5.14 -2.57 -17.59
N VAL A 189 3.94 -2.56 -17.01
CA VAL A 189 3.76 -2.65 -15.55
C VAL A 189 2.74 -3.74 -15.22
N LEU A 190 3.14 -4.72 -14.42
CA LEU A 190 2.27 -5.77 -13.92
C LEU A 190 2.14 -5.67 -12.40
N VAL A 191 0.91 -5.48 -11.93
CA VAL A 191 0.60 -5.47 -10.49
C VAL A 191 0.05 -6.83 -10.10
N GLN A 192 0.83 -7.63 -9.35
CA GLN A 192 0.41 -8.96 -8.93
C GLN A 192 0.77 -9.25 -7.48
N GLY A 193 -0.20 -9.71 -6.69
CA GLY A 193 0.06 -10.13 -5.32
C GLY A 193 0.59 -8.97 -4.46
N ASN A 194 1.83 -9.11 -3.98
CA ASN A 194 2.53 -8.20 -3.07
C ASN A 194 3.72 -7.46 -3.72
N THR A 195 3.93 -7.58 -5.03
CA THR A 195 4.92 -6.78 -5.75
C THR A 195 4.32 -6.19 -7.03
N VAL A 196 4.97 -5.17 -7.55
CA VAL A 196 4.71 -4.58 -8.87
C VAL A 196 5.95 -4.82 -9.70
N THR A 197 5.82 -5.50 -10.82
CA THR A 197 6.91 -5.73 -11.77
C THR A 197 6.82 -4.69 -12.87
N ALA A 198 7.93 -4.05 -13.22
CA ALA A 198 8.00 -3.09 -14.30
C ALA A 198 9.15 -3.47 -15.25
N LEU A 199 8.94 -3.35 -16.57
CA LEU A 199 9.97 -3.50 -17.59
C LEU A 199 10.03 -2.25 -18.45
N GLY A 200 11.22 -1.71 -18.69
CA GLY A 200 11.38 -0.57 -19.57
C GLY A 200 12.66 0.22 -19.33
N PRO A 201 12.74 1.47 -19.83
CA PRO A 201 13.93 2.30 -19.69
C PRO A 201 14.14 2.75 -18.24
N HIS A 202 15.40 2.94 -17.85
CA HIS A 202 15.81 3.31 -16.49
C HIS A 202 15.09 4.56 -15.94
N LYS A 203 14.88 5.59 -16.78
CA LYS A 203 14.14 6.81 -16.39
C LYS A 203 12.70 6.47 -16.00
N GLY A 204 12.01 5.70 -16.83
CA GLY A 204 10.63 5.26 -16.59
C GLY A 204 10.51 4.35 -15.37
N LEU A 205 11.44 3.42 -15.17
CA LEU A 205 11.45 2.54 -13.98
C LEU A 205 11.54 3.33 -12.67
N LYS A 206 12.36 4.38 -12.62
CA LYS A 206 12.48 5.26 -11.45
C LYS A 206 11.16 5.96 -11.14
N GLU A 207 10.44 6.40 -12.17
CA GLU A 207 9.12 7.02 -12.03
C GLU A 207 8.09 6.00 -11.55
N VAL A 208 7.98 4.84 -12.19
CA VAL A 208 7.05 3.76 -11.79
C VAL A 208 7.28 3.35 -10.34
N ARG A 209 8.55 3.19 -9.93
CA ARG A 209 8.92 2.90 -8.53
C ARG A 209 8.43 3.96 -7.57
N ARG A 210 8.62 5.25 -7.91
CA ARG A 210 8.10 6.37 -7.11
C ARG A 210 6.58 6.31 -6.98
N VAL A 211 5.86 6.17 -8.11
CA VAL A 211 4.39 6.09 -8.13
C VAL A 211 3.87 4.92 -7.31
N ALA A 212 4.44 3.72 -7.46
CA ALA A 212 4.01 2.53 -6.74
C ALA A 212 4.22 2.67 -5.22
N MET A 213 5.39 3.16 -4.80
CA MET A 213 5.72 3.37 -3.38
C MET A 213 4.83 4.45 -2.75
N ASP A 214 4.62 5.58 -3.43
CA ASP A 214 3.82 6.69 -2.93
C ASP A 214 2.32 6.38 -2.91
N CYS A 215 1.84 5.59 -3.87
CA CYS A 215 0.48 5.03 -3.85
C CYS A 215 0.21 4.23 -2.56
N MET A 216 1.19 3.41 -2.17
CA MET A 216 1.12 2.65 -0.91
C MET A 216 1.24 3.53 0.33
N LYS A 217 1.86 4.72 0.23
CA LYS A 217 1.92 5.75 1.30
C LYS A 217 0.70 6.68 1.35
N ASN A 218 -0.42 6.30 0.72
CA ASN A 218 -1.69 7.04 0.71
C ASN A 218 -1.75 8.25 -0.23
N ILE A 219 -0.80 8.42 -1.14
CA ILE A 219 -0.90 9.42 -2.21
C ILE A 219 -1.68 8.78 -3.36
N HIS A 220 -2.52 9.54 -4.09
CA HIS A 220 -3.27 8.97 -5.22
C HIS A 220 -2.38 8.96 -6.49
N PRO A 221 -2.32 7.85 -7.26
CA PRO A 221 -1.44 7.77 -8.44
C PRO A 221 -1.76 8.81 -9.51
N ILE A 222 -3.02 9.25 -9.61
CA ILE A 222 -3.45 10.35 -10.50
C ILE A 222 -2.61 11.62 -10.32
N TYR A 223 -2.13 11.94 -9.10
CA TYR A 223 -1.29 13.11 -8.90
C TYR A 223 0.05 12.98 -9.63
N HIS A 224 0.68 11.80 -9.55
CA HIS A 224 1.91 11.55 -10.29
C HIS A 224 1.67 11.43 -11.79
N ILE A 225 0.52 10.92 -12.23
CA ILE A 225 0.15 10.92 -13.65
C ILE A 225 0.09 12.35 -14.17
N LYS A 226 -0.60 13.26 -13.46
CA LYS A 226 -0.64 14.69 -13.82
C LYS A 226 0.76 15.32 -13.79
N GLU A 227 1.56 14.99 -12.77
CA GLU A 227 2.95 15.44 -12.66
C GLU A 227 3.78 15.02 -13.89
N MET A 228 3.69 13.75 -14.30
CA MET A 228 4.40 13.20 -15.46
C MET A 228 3.88 13.78 -16.79
N MET A 229 2.58 14.01 -16.92
CA MET A 229 2.00 14.68 -18.09
C MET A 229 2.56 16.09 -18.24
N ILE A 230 2.56 16.88 -17.17
CA ILE A 230 3.11 18.25 -17.19
C ILE A 230 4.61 18.22 -17.50
N LYS A 231 5.38 17.33 -16.85
CA LYS A 231 6.81 17.17 -17.14
C LYS A 231 7.08 16.82 -18.60
N ARG A 232 6.26 15.96 -19.20
CA ARG A 232 6.40 15.56 -20.60
C ARG A 232 6.10 16.71 -21.56
N GLU A 233 5.14 17.57 -21.25
CA GLU A 233 4.87 18.78 -22.03
C GLU A 233 5.99 19.83 -21.85
N LEU A 234 6.41 20.10 -20.62
CA LEU A 234 7.50 21.04 -20.33
C LEU A 234 8.84 20.60 -20.94
N ALA A 235 9.09 19.29 -21.04
CA ALA A 235 10.31 18.77 -21.66
C ALA A 235 10.39 19.03 -23.19
N LYS A 236 9.26 19.32 -23.84
CA LYS A 236 9.24 19.68 -25.27
C LYS A 236 9.73 21.12 -25.48
N ASP A 237 9.54 21.99 -24.49
CA ASP A 237 9.95 23.39 -24.56
C ASP A 237 11.45 23.54 -24.31
N GLU A 238 12.19 23.98 -25.32
CA GLU A 238 13.65 24.12 -25.23
C GLU A 238 14.11 25.19 -24.24
N LYS A 239 13.34 26.27 -24.10
CA LYS A 239 13.67 27.41 -23.21
C LYS A 239 13.75 27.02 -21.73
N LEU A 240 12.94 26.06 -21.30
CA LEU A 240 12.83 25.66 -19.89
C LEU A 240 13.71 24.47 -19.51
N LYS A 241 14.48 23.88 -20.44
CA LYS A 241 15.28 22.66 -20.17
C LYS A 241 16.29 22.83 -19.02
N ASN A 242 16.84 24.03 -18.85
CA ASN A 242 17.88 24.33 -17.86
C ASN A 242 17.33 24.94 -16.56
N GLU A 243 16.03 25.23 -16.49
CA GLU A 243 15.39 25.84 -15.32
C GLU A 243 14.68 24.79 -14.43
N SER A 244 14.53 25.09 -13.15
CA SER A 244 13.77 24.23 -12.23
C SER A 244 12.26 24.30 -12.52
N TRP A 245 11.62 23.14 -12.70
CA TRP A 245 10.20 23.04 -13.02
C TRP A 245 9.26 23.03 -11.80
N ASP A 246 9.78 23.21 -10.58
CA ASP A 246 9.00 23.10 -9.34
C ASP A 246 7.79 24.05 -9.30
N ARG A 247 7.92 25.24 -9.89
CA ARG A 247 6.84 26.23 -10.00
C ARG A 247 5.60 25.71 -10.75
N PHE A 248 5.80 24.85 -11.75
CA PHE A 248 4.73 24.32 -12.60
C PHE A 248 4.18 23.00 -12.08
N LEU A 249 4.87 22.38 -11.13
CA LEU A 249 4.51 21.08 -10.59
C LEU A 249 3.38 21.24 -9.55
N PRO A 250 2.31 20.43 -9.66
CA PRO A 250 1.19 20.52 -8.71
C PRO A 250 1.61 19.96 -7.35
N HIS A 251 1.96 20.83 -6.40
CA HIS A 251 2.22 20.43 -5.03
C HIS A 251 0.93 20.20 -4.26
N PHE A 252 0.61 18.94 -3.98
CA PHE A 252 -0.52 18.60 -3.14
C PHE A 252 -0.21 18.87 -1.66
N LYS A 253 -0.71 19.98 -1.13
CA LYS A 253 -0.70 20.22 0.31
C LYS A 253 -1.61 19.20 0.96
N LYS A 254 -1.10 18.40 1.91
CA LYS A 254 -1.96 17.63 2.80
C LYS A 254 -2.91 18.63 3.47
N LYS A 255 -4.21 18.49 3.22
CA LYS A 255 -5.24 19.30 3.91
C LYS A 255 -5.03 19.13 5.41
N ASN A 256 -4.43 20.13 6.05
CA ASN A 256 -4.29 20.25 7.48
C ASN A 256 -5.65 20.73 8.02
N ILE A 257 -6.69 19.89 7.89
CA ILE A 257 -7.94 20.15 8.59
C ILE A 257 -7.56 20.07 10.07
N LYS A 258 -7.57 21.23 10.74
CA LYS A 258 -7.26 21.33 12.17
C LYS A 258 -8.10 20.27 12.88
N SER A 259 -7.46 19.31 13.53
CA SER A 259 -8.18 18.33 14.33
C SER A 259 -8.96 19.10 15.39
N LYS A 260 -10.25 18.80 15.55
CA LYS A 260 -10.98 19.26 16.73
C LYS A 260 -10.13 18.93 17.97
N PRO A 261 -9.96 19.85 18.93
CA PRO A 261 -9.20 19.57 20.13
C PRO A 261 -9.81 18.32 20.77
N LYS A 262 -9.02 17.24 20.84
CA LYS A 262 -9.44 16.04 21.55
C LYS A 262 -9.36 16.40 23.01
N GLU A 263 -10.51 16.48 23.69
CA GLU A 263 -10.52 16.38 25.14
C GLU A 263 -9.77 15.11 25.50
N ILE A 264 -8.61 15.27 26.15
CA ILE A 264 -7.78 14.17 26.61
C ILE A 264 -8.51 13.60 27.82
N LYS A 265 -9.48 12.71 27.57
CA LYS A 265 -10.02 11.88 28.64
C LYS A 265 -8.88 11.01 29.13
N GLU A 266 -8.47 11.19 30.38
CA GLU A 266 -7.47 10.35 31.02
C GLU A 266 -7.86 8.88 30.83
N LYS A 267 -6.97 8.09 30.25
CA LYS A 267 -7.22 6.67 30.02
C LYS A 267 -7.26 5.99 31.38
N LYS A 268 -8.34 5.24 31.66
CA LYS A 268 -8.42 4.39 32.86
C LYS A 268 -7.16 3.50 32.93
N LYS A 269 -6.51 3.47 34.10
CA LYS A 269 -5.34 2.63 34.35
C LYS A 269 -5.72 1.17 34.08
N TYR A 270 -4.90 0.46 33.30
CA TYR A 270 -5.17 -0.93 32.96
C TYR A 270 -5.13 -1.78 34.23
N THR A 271 -6.29 -2.33 34.62
CA THR A 271 -6.38 -3.32 35.69
C THR A 271 -6.49 -4.70 35.04
N PRO A 272 -5.60 -5.66 35.38
CA PRO A 272 -5.67 -7.02 34.83
C PRO A 272 -6.90 -7.79 35.34
N PHE A 273 -7.49 -7.33 36.44
CA PHE A 273 -8.73 -7.88 36.97
C PHE A 273 -9.95 -7.29 36.25
N PRO A 274 -10.90 -8.14 35.82
CA PRO A 274 -12.17 -7.64 35.32
C PRO A 274 -12.92 -6.92 36.46
N PRO A 275 -13.71 -5.87 36.15
CA PRO A 275 -14.56 -5.23 37.15
C PRO A 275 -15.59 -6.24 37.67
N GLU A 276 -16.05 -6.06 38.90
CA GLU A 276 -17.12 -6.87 39.48
C GLU A 276 -18.36 -6.83 38.57
N GLN A 277 -18.96 -8.00 38.34
CA GLN A 277 -20.20 -8.07 37.59
C GLN A 277 -21.28 -7.31 38.37
N THR A 278 -22.02 -6.42 37.71
CA THR A 278 -23.17 -5.78 38.36
C THR A 278 -24.12 -6.87 38.86
N PRO A 279 -24.49 -6.89 40.16
CA PRO A 279 -25.32 -7.95 40.70
C PRO A 279 -26.62 -8.02 39.91
N ARG A 280 -27.00 -9.24 39.50
CA ARG A 280 -28.33 -9.48 38.94
C ARG A 280 -29.37 -9.14 40.02
N LYS A 281 -30.60 -8.81 39.63
CA LYS A 281 -31.71 -8.56 40.59
C LYS A 281 -31.77 -9.63 41.71
N LEU A 282 -31.46 -10.89 41.38
CA LEU A 282 -31.36 -12.00 42.33
C LEU A 282 -30.29 -11.78 43.42
N ALA A 283 -29.07 -11.37 43.07
CA ALA A 283 -28.03 -11.07 44.06
C ALA A 283 -28.36 -9.81 44.90
N GLN A 284 -29.15 -8.88 44.36
CA GLN A 284 -29.73 -7.76 45.13
C GLN A 284 -30.80 -8.22 46.13
N ILE A 285 -31.65 -9.18 45.72
CA ILE A 285 -32.66 -9.82 46.57
C ILE A 285 -31.96 -10.61 47.69
N ASP A 286 -30.91 -11.36 47.38
CA ASP A 286 -30.13 -12.11 48.36
C ASP A 286 -29.44 -11.19 49.39
N LEU A 287 -28.95 -10.02 48.94
CA LEU A 287 -28.41 -8.97 49.82
C LEU A 287 -29.50 -8.33 50.70
N GLN A 288 -30.72 -8.16 50.18
CA GLN A 288 -31.88 -7.66 50.93
C GLN A 288 -32.45 -8.68 51.92
N ILE A 289 -32.33 -9.98 51.63
CA ILE A 289 -32.65 -11.06 52.57
C ILE A 289 -31.58 -11.11 53.68
N GLY A 290 -30.30 -10.99 53.33
CA GLY A 290 -29.19 -10.98 54.29
C GLY A 290 -29.14 -9.75 55.22
N SER A 291 -29.62 -8.59 54.76
CA SER A 291 -29.72 -7.36 55.58
C SER A 291 -30.97 -7.27 56.46
N GLY A 292 -31.92 -8.22 56.33
CA GLY A 292 -33.17 -8.24 57.11
C GLY A 292 -34.17 -7.12 56.74
N GLU A 293 -33.85 -6.27 55.76
CA GLU A 293 -34.68 -5.14 55.34
C GLU A 293 -36.05 -5.59 54.78
N MET A 294 -36.11 -6.77 54.15
CA MET A 294 -37.37 -7.36 53.66
C MET A 294 -38.34 -7.68 54.80
N ALA A 295 -37.84 -8.15 55.95
CA ALA A 295 -38.67 -8.46 57.11
C ALA A 295 -39.19 -7.18 57.78
N ALA A 296 -38.34 -6.15 57.88
CA ALA A 296 -38.74 -4.85 58.41
C ALA A 296 -39.78 -4.16 57.52
N GLN A 297 -39.62 -4.22 56.18
CA GLN A 297 -40.59 -3.70 55.23
C GLN A 297 -41.91 -4.50 55.26
N ALA A 298 -41.86 -5.82 55.39
CA ALA A 298 -43.06 -6.64 55.56
C ALA A 298 -43.81 -6.31 56.86
N ALA A 299 -43.09 -6.09 57.97
CA ALA A 299 -43.67 -5.67 59.25
C ALA A 299 -44.27 -4.25 59.19
N GLN A 300 -43.62 -3.32 58.47
CA GLN A 300 -44.17 -1.98 58.25
C GLN A 300 -45.41 -2.00 57.35
N MET A 301 -45.41 -2.83 56.30
CA MET A 301 -46.55 -3.00 55.39
C MET A 301 -47.77 -3.60 56.09
N THR A 302 -47.59 -4.59 56.96
CA THR A 302 -48.69 -5.16 57.76
C THR A 302 -49.23 -4.16 58.77
N LYS A 303 -48.37 -3.39 59.44
CA LYS A 303 -48.78 -2.31 60.36
C LYS A 303 -49.54 -1.19 59.63
N LYS A 304 -49.10 -0.81 58.42
CA LYS A 304 -49.79 0.17 57.56
C LYS A 304 -51.12 -0.35 57.03
N LYS A 305 -51.22 -1.64 56.67
CA LYS A 305 -52.48 -2.27 56.26
C LYS A 305 -53.50 -2.33 57.40
N LYS A 306 -53.04 -2.64 58.62
CA LYS A 306 -53.88 -2.67 59.83
C LYS A 306 -54.39 -1.28 60.25
N ARG A 307 -53.60 -0.23 60.03
CA ARG A 307 -54.03 1.19 60.19
C ARG A 307 -55.08 1.60 59.16
N ARG A 308 -54.85 1.26 57.88
CA ARG A 308 -55.82 1.54 56.80
C ARG A 308 -57.16 0.84 57.01
N SER A 309 -57.18 -0.38 57.54
CA SER A 309 -58.42 -1.10 57.83
C SER A 309 -59.17 -0.59 59.06
N THR A 310 -58.50 0.11 59.98
CA THR A 310 -59.14 0.74 61.14
C THR A 310 -59.68 2.13 60.79
N GLU A 311 -59.00 2.87 59.91
CA GLU A 311 -59.46 4.17 59.39
C GLU A 311 -60.65 4.02 58.42
N GLY A 312 -60.68 3.01 57.55
CA GLY A 312 -61.79 2.80 56.60
C GLY A 312 -63.09 2.21 57.19
N GLY A 313 -63.15 1.99 58.51
CA GLY A 313 -64.35 1.51 59.19
C GLY A 313 -65.32 2.61 59.61
N ASP A 314 -64.85 3.86 59.70
CA ASP A 314 -65.65 5.00 60.18
C ASP A 314 -66.41 5.72 59.04
N ASP A 315 -65.90 5.65 57.81
CA ASP A 315 -66.49 6.31 56.64
C ASP A 315 -67.70 5.55 56.03
N GLY A 316 -67.92 4.28 56.40
CA GLY A 316 -69.00 3.43 55.86
C GLY A 316 -70.40 3.71 56.42
N GLY A 317 -70.52 4.55 57.45
CA GLY A 317 -71.81 4.92 58.06
C GLY A 317 -72.59 6.00 57.30
N ALA A 318 -71.89 6.88 56.58
CA ALA A 318 -72.50 8.06 55.94
C ALA A 318 -73.13 7.77 54.55
N GLU A 319 -72.71 6.69 53.88
CA GLU A 319 -73.12 6.43 52.48
C GLU A 319 -74.44 5.62 52.35
N LYS A 320 -75.00 5.13 53.47
CA LYS A 320 -76.28 4.39 53.49
C LYS A 320 -77.54 5.27 53.55
N GLN A 321 -77.43 6.59 53.77
CA GLN A 321 -78.59 7.49 53.77
C GLN A 321 -78.94 8.08 52.39
N ASN A 322 -78.00 8.08 51.43
CA ASN A 322 -78.18 8.79 50.16
C ASN A 322 -78.74 7.94 49.00
N LYS A 323 -79.25 6.73 49.29
CA LYS A 323 -79.73 5.76 48.28
C LYS A 323 -81.27 5.61 48.24
N LYS A 324 -82.02 6.50 48.89
CA LYS A 324 -83.49 6.42 49.00
C LYS A 324 -84.26 7.54 48.28
N VAL A 325 -83.60 8.38 47.46
CA VAL A 325 -84.21 9.58 46.84
C VAL A 325 -84.20 9.56 45.31
N ASN A 326 -83.85 8.45 44.65
CA ASN A 326 -83.85 8.41 43.18
C ASN A 326 -84.50 7.14 42.63
N VAL A 327 -85.81 7.04 42.86
CA VAL A 327 -86.74 6.13 42.18
C VAL A 327 -88.00 6.97 41.98
N ASP A 328 -88.11 7.65 40.83
CA ASP A 328 -89.37 8.06 40.18
C ASP A 328 -89.08 8.97 38.98
N THR A 329 -88.81 8.36 37.82
CA THR A 329 -89.33 8.77 36.50
C THR A 329 -89.04 7.65 35.51
N SER A 330 -90.10 6.89 35.23
CA SER A 330 -90.36 6.07 34.03
C SER A 330 -90.37 6.94 32.75
N ALA A 331 -90.43 6.48 31.51
CA ALA A 331 -90.30 5.22 30.77
C ALA A 331 -90.39 5.65 29.28
N GLY A 332 -89.85 4.85 28.36
CA GLY A 332 -90.06 5.05 26.92
C GLY A 332 -89.06 4.33 26.01
N ASP A 333 -89.24 3.01 25.86
CA ASP A 333 -88.64 2.14 24.84
C ASP A 333 -88.97 2.61 23.41
N ASN A 334 -88.16 2.37 22.35
CA ASN A 334 -87.86 1.09 21.71
C ASN A 334 -86.68 1.30 20.73
N ASP A 335 -85.56 0.56 20.88
CA ASP A 335 -85.16 -0.65 20.13
C ASP A 335 -84.31 -0.38 18.87
N VAL A 336 -83.02 -0.81 18.89
CA VAL A 336 -82.45 -1.98 18.15
C VAL A 336 -81.71 -1.50 16.88
N VAL A 337 -80.45 -1.82 16.56
CA VAL A 337 -79.43 -2.76 17.04
C VAL A 337 -78.06 -2.38 16.42
N MET A 338 -76.97 -2.67 17.15
CA MET A 338 -75.58 -3.12 16.81
C MET A 338 -74.92 -2.62 15.49
N ASP A 339 -73.62 -2.31 15.38
CA ASP A 339 -72.45 -3.00 15.92
C ASP A 339 -71.14 -2.17 15.75
N ASP A 340 -70.12 -2.57 16.52
CA ASP A 340 -68.67 -2.54 16.27
C ASP A 340 -67.81 -1.25 16.22
N ALA A 341 -67.22 -0.98 17.39
CA ALA A 341 -65.80 -1.15 17.73
C ALA A 341 -64.65 -0.83 16.73
N LYS A 342 -64.00 0.30 17.05
CA LYS A 342 -62.54 0.56 17.27
C LYS A 342 -61.48 0.47 16.15
N PRO A 343 -60.46 1.36 16.21
CA PRO A 343 -59.43 1.56 15.19
C PRO A 343 -58.15 0.74 15.35
N VAL A 344 -57.43 0.71 14.23
CA VAL A 344 -56.17 0.04 13.85
C VAL A 344 -54.97 0.40 14.75
N THR A 345 -54.21 -0.62 15.18
CA THR A 345 -52.83 -0.51 15.67
C THR A 345 -51.85 -1.15 14.68
N GLU A 346 -50.89 -0.36 14.21
CA GLU A 346 -49.81 -0.76 13.31
C GLU A 346 -48.65 -1.43 14.09
N GLY A 347 -48.32 -2.67 13.76
CA GLY A 347 -47.22 -3.45 14.33
C GLY A 347 -46.17 -3.82 13.28
N LYS A 348 -44.98 -3.21 13.39
CA LYS A 348 -43.73 -3.63 12.71
C LYS A 348 -43.39 -5.09 13.03
N LYS A 349 -43.06 -5.91 12.00
CA LYS A 349 -41.97 -6.91 12.11
C LYS A 349 -41.43 -7.44 10.76
N LYS A 350 -40.15 -7.13 10.54
CA LYS A 350 -39.04 -7.99 10.07
C LYS A 350 -39.23 -8.94 8.87
N LYS A 351 -38.62 -8.49 7.77
CA LYS A 351 -37.80 -9.20 6.77
C LYS A 351 -37.22 -10.55 7.25
N LYS A 352 -37.49 -11.62 6.51
CA LYS A 352 -36.68 -12.85 6.46
C LYS A 352 -36.42 -13.24 5.00
N LYS A 353 -35.15 -13.53 4.71
CA LYS A 353 -34.58 -14.04 3.45
C LYS A 353 -35.36 -15.23 2.89
N ARG A 354 -35.39 -15.35 1.55
CA ARG A 354 -35.09 -16.60 0.84
C ARG A 354 -34.62 -16.33 -0.61
N SER A 355 -33.67 -17.17 -0.99
CA SER A 355 -32.96 -17.33 -2.26
C SER A 355 -33.83 -18.01 -3.32
N ALA A 356 -33.57 -17.72 -4.59
CA ALA A 356 -33.84 -18.63 -5.71
C ALA A 356 -32.84 -18.35 -6.83
N ASP A 357 -32.09 -19.40 -7.18
CA ASP A 357 -31.46 -19.63 -8.47
C ASP A 357 -32.47 -19.48 -9.62
N ALA A 358 -31.99 -19.04 -10.76
CA ALA A 358 -32.56 -19.39 -12.06
C ALA A 358 -31.45 -19.31 -13.12
N ASP A 359 -31.24 -20.46 -13.74
CA ASP A 359 -30.46 -20.71 -14.94
C ASP A 359 -30.72 -19.69 -16.05
N ASN A 360 -29.68 -19.37 -16.83
CA ASN A 360 -29.84 -19.12 -18.25
C ASN A 360 -28.54 -19.45 -18.99
N GLU A 361 -28.72 -19.99 -20.19
CA GLU A 361 -27.74 -20.50 -21.18
C GLU A 361 -26.40 -19.77 -21.31
#